data_AF-W9X0A6-F1
#
_entry.id   AF-W9X0A6-F1
#
_cell.length_a   1.000
_cell.length_b   1.000
_cell.length_c   1.000
_cell.angle_alpha   90.00
_cell.angle_beta   90.00
_cell.angle_gamma   90.00
#
_symmetry.space_group_name_H-M   'P 1'
#
loop_
_entity.id
_entity.type
_entity.pdbx_description
1 polymer ?
#
loop_
_entity_poly.entity_id
_entity_poly.type
_entity_poly.pdbx_seq_one_letter_code
_entity_poly.pdbx_strand_id
1 'polypeptide(L)'
;MPAPPGHLGNLTPEQEAKLREFWAVTLKVFGVEDPRQATEPDPPRAQDAVSELDVKEKEKSKKRLGIFKRHKDKESSNGSATPTKDPSRYADSDDKYGQVKEFQQILVTQAPESLRDTFWSMVKADHPDTLLLRFLRARKWDVDKALVMLVSTMRWRSQEQHVDDDVVLRGEGGALEDSKSSDPSIKREGEDFLAQLRLGKSFLHGTDKEGRPLCFVRVRLHRGGDQTERALERYTVYVIETARLALRPPVETACIVFDMTHFTMSNMDYTPVKFMIKIFEANYPESLGAVLVHKAPWIFQGIWKIIRGWLDPVVAGKVHFTSGVEDLEKFIPRSQIIKELDGDEDWEYKYAEPVHGENDHMKDEAPRDSLLTERDAHVREYQKKTYEWISIGTGPDMDKIKEERHALARKLNENYWKLDKYVRARTYYDRTGMIGPDGEINFYLPPPGEGQNEDLKPTSPETLPDVPKVEPSVDDVD
;
A
#
# COMPACT_ATOMS: atom_id res chain seq x y z
N MET A 1 -7.79 21.15 -6.72
CA MET A 1 -9.11 21.01 -6.06
C MET A 1 -8.91 21.08 -4.55
N PRO A 2 -9.88 21.58 -3.76
CA PRO A 2 -9.79 21.50 -2.30
C PRO A 2 -9.86 20.05 -1.80
N ALA A 3 -9.27 19.75 -0.64
CA ALA A 3 -9.37 18.42 -0.03
C ALA A 3 -10.83 18.11 0.36
N PRO A 4 -11.34 16.88 0.16
CA PRO A 4 -12.71 16.52 0.56
C PRO A 4 -12.87 16.49 2.09
N PRO A 5 -14.10 16.58 2.63
CA PRO A 5 -14.34 16.46 4.07
C PRO A 5 -13.73 15.17 4.66
N GLY A 6 -13.16 15.27 5.87
CA GLY A 6 -12.53 14.14 6.54
C GLY A 6 -11.16 13.73 5.97
N HIS A 7 -10.59 14.54 5.08
CA HIS A 7 -9.24 14.37 4.55
C HIS A 7 -8.28 15.39 5.16
N LEU A 8 -6.98 15.15 5.00
CA LEU A 8 -5.95 16.07 5.47
C LEU A 8 -6.19 17.48 4.92
N GLY A 9 -6.17 18.48 5.79
CA GLY A 9 -6.48 19.88 5.43
C GLY A 9 -7.97 20.23 5.36
N ASN A 10 -8.88 19.28 5.60
CA ASN A 10 -10.33 19.53 5.68
C ASN A 10 -11.00 18.63 6.74
N LEU A 11 -10.54 18.76 8.00
CA LEU A 11 -11.08 18.08 9.17
C LEU A 11 -11.94 19.03 10.00
N THR A 12 -13.06 18.54 10.53
CA THR A 12 -13.76 19.24 11.62
C THR A 12 -12.97 19.13 12.93
N PRO A 13 -13.24 19.99 13.93
CA PRO A 13 -12.59 19.87 15.25
C PRO A 13 -12.76 18.49 15.91
N GLU A 14 -13.93 17.85 15.73
CA GLU A 14 -14.23 16.52 16.25
C GLU A 14 -13.43 15.44 15.54
N GLN A 15 -13.33 15.53 14.21
CA GLN A 15 -12.54 14.62 13.39
C GLN A 15 -11.05 14.73 13.73
N GLU A 16 -10.55 15.94 13.95
CA GLU A 16 -9.18 16.17 14.39
C GLU A 16 -8.92 15.59 15.78
N ALA A 17 -9.87 15.75 16.72
CA ALA A 17 -9.79 15.11 18.03
C ALA A 17 -9.71 13.58 17.91
N LYS A 18 -10.47 12.98 16.99
CA LYS A 18 -10.41 11.54 16.69
C LYS A 18 -9.08 11.11 16.07
N LEU A 19 -8.49 11.93 15.22
CA LEU A 19 -7.14 11.69 14.70
C LEU A 19 -6.08 11.72 15.82
N ARG A 20 -6.17 12.67 16.77
CA ARG A 20 -5.30 12.69 17.96
C ARG A 20 -5.46 11.43 18.81
N GLU A 21 -6.70 11.05 19.11
CA GLU A 21 -7.03 9.84 19.87
C GLU A 21 -6.45 8.59 19.18
N PHE A 22 -6.60 8.51 17.86
CA PHE A 22 -6.10 7.38 17.09
C PHE A 22 -4.57 7.29 17.04
N TRP A 23 -3.88 8.43 16.89
CA TRP A 23 -2.43 8.48 17.03
C TRP A 23 -1.97 8.02 18.42
N ALA A 24 -2.64 8.46 19.49
CA ALA A 24 -2.26 8.11 20.85
C ALA A 24 -2.31 6.59 21.09
N VAL A 25 -3.41 5.92 20.68
CA VAL A 25 -3.53 4.47 20.82
C VAL A 25 -2.57 3.70 19.90
N THR A 26 -2.32 4.22 18.69
CA THR A 26 -1.40 3.63 17.71
C THR A 26 0.04 3.66 18.22
N LEU A 27 0.52 4.82 18.70
CA LEU A 27 1.87 4.95 19.24
C LEU A 27 2.08 4.08 20.50
N LYS A 28 1.05 3.92 21.32
CA LYS A 28 1.07 2.99 22.45
C LYS A 28 1.24 1.54 22.01
N VAL A 29 0.50 1.11 20.97
CA VAL A 29 0.65 -0.24 20.39
C VAL A 29 2.05 -0.43 19.78
N PHE A 30 2.66 0.64 19.28
CA PHE A 30 4.03 0.66 18.75
C PHE A 30 5.13 0.72 19.82
N GLY A 31 4.76 0.71 21.11
CA GLY A 31 5.72 0.77 22.21
C GLY A 31 6.50 2.09 22.26
N VAL A 32 5.96 3.16 21.66
CA VAL A 32 6.57 4.49 21.74
C VAL A 32 6.18 5.08 23.10
N GLU A 33 7.18 5.44 23.89
CA GLU A 33 6.96 6.03 25.21
C GLU A 33 6.39 7.44 25.07
N ASP A 34 5.38 7.74 25.88
CA ASP A 34 4.83 9.08 26.01
C ASP A 34 5.81 9.93 26.85
N PRO A 35 6.43 10.99 26.29
CA PRO A 35 7.38 11.82 27.02
C PRO A 35 6.81 12.45 28.30
N ARG A 36 5.48 12.50 28.44
CA ARG A 36 4.78 12.99 29.63
C ARG A 36 4.76 12.00 30.80
N GLN A 37 4.92 10.70 30.54
CA GLN A 37 4.84 9.65 31.57
C GLN A 37 6.21 9.26 32.11
N ALA A 38 7.30 9.77 31.53
CA ALA A 38 8.68 9.47 31.93
C ALA A 38 9.10 10.13 33.27
N THR A 39 8.23 10.87 33.96
CA THR A 39 8.56 11.65 35.16
C THR A 39 8.10 11.06 36.50
N GLU A 40 7.49 9.87 36.57
CA GLU A 40 7.22 9.22 37.86
C GLU A 40 8.28 8.16 38.19
N PRO A 41 9.11 8.34 39.24
CA PRO A 41 10.00 7.29 39.69
C PRO A 41 9.19 6.18 40.36
N ASP A 42 9.42 4.93 39.94
CA ASP A 42 8.86 3.74 40.59
C ASP A 42 9.16 3.77 42.11
N PRO A 43 8.16 3.53 42.99
CA PRO A 43 8.42 3.43 44.42
C PRO A 43 9.30 2.20 44.73
N PRO A 44 10.18 2.29 45.74
CA PRO A 44 11.20 1.27 45.99
C PRO A 44 10.58 -0.07 46.38
N ARG A 45 11.04 -1.12 45.72
CA ARG A 45 10.65 -2.52 45.96
C ARG A 45 11.19 -2.96 47.33
N ALA A 46 10.29 -3.25 48.27
CA ALA A 46 10.66 -3.78 49.58
C ALA A 46 11.44 -5.10 49.44
N GLN A 47 12.56 -5.19 50.15
CA GLN A 47 13.35 -6.42 50.30
C GLN A 47 12.69 -7.30 51.37
N ASP A 48 12.23 -8.48 51.00
CA ASP A 48 11.72 -9.46 51.96
C ASP A 48 12.88 -10.21 52.64
N ALA A 49 12.85 -10.17 53.97
CA ALA A 49 13.69 -10.97 54.85
C ALA A 49 13.33 -12.46 54.78
N VAL A 50 14.35 -13.29 54.82
CA VAL A 50 14.26 -14.75 54.75
C VAL A 50 13.79 -15.31 56.10
N SER A 51 12.77 -16.17 56.09
CA SER A 51 12.60 -17.20 57.10
C SER A 51 12.13 -18.50 56.44
N GLU A 52 12.95 -19.54 56.60
CA GLU A 52 12.73 -20.92 56.16
C GLU A 52 11.51 -21.55 56.86
N LEU A 53 10.81 -22.45 56.15
CA LEU A 53 10.46 -23.81 56.62
C LEU A 53 9.68 -24.60 55.51
N ASP A 54 10.29 -25.72 55.14
CA ASP A 54 9.80 -27.02 54.66
C ASP A 54 8.82 -27.23 53.47
N VAL A 55 9.46 -27.69 52.38
CA VAL A 55 9.15 -28.74 51.38
C VAL A 55 7.74 -29.39 51.34
N LYS A 56 7.04 -29.25 50.20
CA LYS A 56 6.58 -30.37 49.33
C LYS A 56 5.97 -29.93 47.98
N GLU A 57 6.49 -30.59 46.93
CA GLU A 57 6.05 -30.80 45.53
C GLU A 57 5.02 -29.86 44.86
N LYS A 58 5.42 -29.20 43.75
CA LYS A 58 4.52 -28.74 42.68
C LYS A 58 5.16 -28.77 41.28
N GLU A 59 4.36 -29.24 40.33
CA GLU A 59 4.54 -29.12 38.87
C GLU A 59 4.76 -27.67 38.41
N LYS A 60 5.54 -27.51 37.34
CA LYS A 60 5.90 -26.22 36.73
C LYS A 60 4.70 -25.59 36.01
N SER A 61 4.07 -24.61 36.66
CA SER A 61 3.16 -23.63 36.05
C SER A 61 3.93 -22.38 35.59
N LYS A 62 3.78 -22.01 34.32
CA LYS A 62 4.32 -20.80 33.70
C LYS A 62 3.63 -19.55 34.30
N LYS A 63 4.42 -18.57 34.72
CA LYS A 63 3.96 -17.28 35.25
C LYS A 63 3.09 -16.54 34.22
N ARG A 64 1.80 -16.38 34.53
CA ARG A 64 0.89 -15.43 33.87
C ARG A 64 1.12 -14.04 34.47
N LEU A 65 1.36 -13.03 33.64
CA LEU A 65 1.28 -11.62 34.02
C LEU A 65 -0.19 -11.27 34.22
N GLY A 66 -0.57 -10.99 35.47
CA GLY A 66 -1.91 -10.53 35.84
C GLY A 66 -2.01 -9.02 35.69
N ILE A 67 -2.71 -8.58 34.65
CA ILE A 67 -3.28 -7.23 34.55
C ILE A 67 -4.81 -7.43 34.65
N PHE A 68 -5.53 -6.42 35.16
CA PHE A 68 -6.97 -6.37 35.47
C PHE A 68 -7.35 -6.69 36.94
N LYS A 69 -7.19 -5.67 37.79
CA LYS A 69 -7.94 -5.55 39.04
C LYS A 69 -9.23 -4.78 38.74
N ARG A 70 -10.37 -5.44 38.96
CA ARG A 70 -11.73 -4.92 38.79
C ARG A 70 -12.01 -3.82 39.82
N HIS A 71 -12.29 -2.60 39.37
CA HIS A 71 -12.89 -1.56 40.21
C HIS A 71 -14.22 -1.08 39.62
N LYS A 72 -15.18 -0.90 40.53
CA LYS A 72 -16.58 -0.55 40.30
C LYS A 72 -16.73 0.97 40.21
N ASP A 73 -17.65 1.41 39.34
CA ASP A 73 -17.87 2.79 38.89
C ASP A 73 -17.94 3.87 39.96
N LYS A 74 -17.35 5.03 39.63
CA LYS A 74 -17.91 6.36 39.91
C LYS A 74 -17.38 7.35 38.87
N GLU A 75 -18.31 8.06 38.23
CA GLU A 75 -18.05 9.14 37.28
C GLU A 75 -17.22 10.28 37.93
N SER A 76 -16.11 10.65 37.30
CA SER A 76 -15.70 12.06 37.22
C SER A 76 -14.90 12.29 35.93
N SER A 77 -15.17 13.43 35.31
CA SER A 77 -14.54 13.90 34.07
C SER A 77 -13.07 14.27 34.29
N ASN A 78 -12.15 13.56 33.64
CA ASN A 78 -10.94 14.14 33.06
C ASN A 78 -10.28 13.16 32.08
N GLY A 79 -9.87 13.70 30.93
CA GLY A 79 -9.40 12.96 29.77
C GLY A 79 -8.18 12.08 30.06
N SER A 80 -8.38 10.77 30.04
CA SER A 80 -7.34 9.75 30.01
C SER A 80 -7.62 8.85 28.81
N ALA A 81 -6.85 9.01 27.75
CA ALA A 81 -6.88 8.17 26.55
C ALA A 81 -6.22 6.81 26.84
N THR A 82 -6.90 5.98 27.61
CA THR A 82 -6.69 4.53 27.64
C THR A 82 -7.75 3.89 26.74
N PRO A 83 -7.46 2.75 26.06
CA PRO A 83 -8.52 1.95 25.45
C PRO A 83 -9.44 1.50 26.61
N THR A 84 -10.55 2.22 26.80
CA THR A 84 -11.41 2.05 27.98
C THR A 84 -12.34 0.85 27.82
N LYS A 85 -12.25 0.12 26.70
CA LYS A 85 -13.10 -1.01 26.41
C LYS A 85 -12.26 -2.19 25.96
N ASP A 86 -12.50 -3.32 26.61
CA ASP A 86 -11.98 -4.62 26.23
C ASP A 86 -12.30 -4.89 24.73
N PRO A 87 -11.29 -5.13 23.87
CA PRO A 87 -11.46 -5.51 22.47
C PRO A 87 -12.36 -6.75 22.28
N SER A 88 -12.61 -7.54 23.33
CA SER A 88 -13.56 -8.66 23.30
C SER A 88 -15.02 -8.24 23.17
N ARG A 89 -15.38 -6.97 23.46
CA ARG A 89 -16.75 -6.44 23.28
C ARG A 89 -17.10 -6.07 21.83
N TYR A 90 -16.15 -6.13 20.90
CA TYR A 90 -16.36 -5.82 19.48
C TYR A 90 -16.78 -7.05 18.68
N ALA A 91 -17.09 -8.17 19.34
CA ALA A 91 -17.79 -9.30 18.75
C ALA A 91 -19.26 -8.93 18.49
N ASP A 92 -19.50 -8.08 17.49
CA ASP A 92 -20.81 -7.86 16.90
C ASP A 92 -20.69 -7.83 15.37
N SER A 93 -21.81 -7.98 14.67
CA SER A 93 -22.07 -8.24 13.24
C SER A 93 -21.18 -7.63 12.12
N ASP A 94 -20.19 -6.81 12.43
CA ASP A 94 -19.33 -6.03 11.53
C ASP A 94 -17.97 -6.71 11.24
N ASP A 95 -17.63 -7.83 11.90
CA ASP A 95 -16.34 -8.52 11.73
C ASP A 95 -16.32 -9.51 10.53
N LYS A 96 -16.68 -9.01 9.33
CA LYS A 96 -16.77 -9.79 8.09
C LYS A 96 -15.51 -10.63 7.80
N TYR A 97 -14.34 -10.12 8.21
CA TYR A 97 -13.04 -10.70 7.90
C TYR A 97 -12.31 -11.33 9.11
N GLY A 98 -12.92 -11.38 10.29
CA GLY A 98 -12.32 -11.99 11.48
C GLY A 98 -11.18 -11.17 12.13
N GLN A 99 -11.13 -9.87 11.87
CA GLN A 99 -10.07 -8.95 12.30
C GLN A 99 -9.98 -8.83 13.83
N VAL A 100 -11.08 -9.02 14.57
CA VAL A 100 -11.06 -8.88 16.05
C VAL A 100 -10.25 -10.00 16.70
N LYS A 101 -10.44 -11.25 16.26
CA LYS A 101 -9.65 -12.39 16.75
C LYS A 101 -8.18 -12.26 16.37
N GLU A 102 -7.95 -11.79 15.16
CA GLU A 102 -6.61 -11.57 14.63
C GLU A 102 -5.84 -10.52 15.46
N PHE A 103 -6.50 -9.39 15.75
CA PHE A 103 -5.96 -8.31 16.57
C PHE A 103 -5.45 -8.80 17.93
N GLN A 104 -6.24 -9.61 18.63
CA GLN A 104 -5.86 -10.17 19.93
C GLN A 104 -4.62 -11.08 19.82
N GLN A 105 -4.55 -11.89 18.76
CA GLN A 105 -3.40 -12.75 18.53
C GLN A 105 -2.14 -11.92 18.24
N ILE A 106 -2.26 -10.87 17.41
CA ILE A 106 -1.15 -10.00 17.03
C ILE A 106 -0.54 -9.31 18.24
N LEU A 107 -1.36 -8.74 19.13
CA LEU A 107 -0.86 -8.06 20.33
C LEU A 107 -0.09 -9.00 21.28
N VAL A 108 -0.28 -10.31 21.16
CA VAL A 108 0.44 -11.32 21.93
C VAL A 108 1.70 -11.81 21.21
N THR A 109 1.68 -11.89 19.87
CA THR A 109 2.77 -12.53 19.11
C THR A 109 3.76 -11.57 18.45
N GLN A 110 3.37 -10.33 18.17
CA GLN A 110 4.23 -9.37 17.49
C GLN A 110 4.85 -8.38 18.48
N ALA A 111 6.13 -8.07 18.28
CA ALA A 111 6.81 -7.02 19.02
C ALA A 111 6.26 -5.64 18.61
N PRO A 112 6.05 -4.71 19.57
CA PRO A 112 5.61 -3.35 19.27
C PRO A 112 6.44 -2.63 18.20
N GLU A 113 7.76 -2.87 18.19
CA GLU A 113 8.69 -2.30 17.22
C GLU A 113 8.43 -2.82 15.81
N SER A 114 8.08 -4.10 15.65
CA SER A 114 7.75 -4.68 14.34
C SER A 114 6.47 -4.08 13.75
N LEU A 115 5.47 -3.80 14.59
CA LEU A 115 4.25 -3.08 14.19
C LEU A 115 4.57 -1.65 13.78
N ARG A 116 5.45 -0.97 14.53
CA ARG A 116 5.95 0.37 14.21
C ARG A 116 6.65 0.40 12.86
N ASP A 117 7.57 -0.54 12.63
CA ASP A 117 8.34 -0.61 11.38
C ASP A 117 7.43 -0.88 10.19
N THR A 118 6.45 -1.78 10.35
CA THR A 118 5.44 -2.05 9.31
C THR A 118 4.57 -0.82 9.01
N PHE A 119 4.18 -0.05 10.02
CA PHE A 119 3.44 1.18 9.79
C PHE A 119 4.27 2.19 8.97
N TRP A 120 5.54 2.38 9.32
CA TRP A 120 6.39 3.34 8.62
C TRP A 120 6.83 2.86 7.23
N SER A 121 6.88 1.55 6.97
CA SER A 121 7.03 1.00 5.62
C SER A 121 5.78 1.29 4.77
N MET A 122 4.58 1.17 5.35
CA MET A 122 3.31 1.48 4.67
C MET A 122 3.18 2.95 4.25
N VAL A 123 3.73 3.88 5.05
CA VAL A 123 3.67 5.32 4.78
C VAL A 123 4.36 5.67 3.46
N LYS A 124 5.51 5.06 3.14
CA LYS A 124 6.28 5.38 1.91
C LYS A 124 6.47 6.90 1.72
N ALA A 125 5.94 7.46 0.64
CA ALA A 125 5.91 8.89 0.31
C ALA A 125 4.63 9.61 0.79
N ASP A 126 3.65 8.91 1.36
CA ASP A 126 2.40 9.51 1.83
C ASP A 126 2.61 10.33 3.11
N HIS A 127 1.68 11.25 3.40
CA HIS A 127 1.62 11.90 4.70
C HIS A 127 1.18 10.88 5.79
N PRO A 128 1.85 10.78 6.95
CA PRO A 128 1.48 9.77 7.96
C PRO A 128 0.04 9.89 8.47
N ASP A 129 -0.46 11.12 8.64
CA ASP A 129 -1.88 11.36 9.00
C ASP A 129 -2.85 10.85 7.93
N THR A 130 -2.54 10.98 6.63
CA THR A 130 -3.40 10.47 5.55
C THR A 130 -3.60 8.97 5.69
N LEU A 131 -2.56 8.22 6.04
CA LEU A 131 -2.67 6.77 6.25
C LEU A 131 -3.68 6.44 7.37
N LEU A 132 -3.57 7.07 8.54
CA LEU A 132 -4.50 6.84 9.65
C LEU A 132 -5.93 7.34 9.35
N LEU A 133 -6.06 8.46 8.65
CA LEU A 133 -7.36 9.01 8.27
C LEU A 133 -8.17 8.06 7.39
N ARG A 134 -7.52 7.26 6.53
CA ARG A 134 -8.19 6.21 5.74
C ARG A 134 -8.90 5.20 6.64
N PHE A 135 -8.22 4.71 7.69
CA PHE A 135 -8.80 3.75 8.64
C PHE A 135 -9.92 4.38 9.48
N LEU A 136 -9.76 5.63 9.90
CA LEU A 136 -10.82 6.36 10.61
C LEU A 136 -12.07 6.51 9.75
N ARG A 137 -11.94 6.99 8.51
CA ARG A 137 -13.09 7.12 7.59
C ARG A 137 -13.75 5.77 7.33
N ALA A 138 -12.98 4.72 7.06
CA ALA A 138 -13.48 3.37 6.82
C ALA A 138 -14.21 2.75 8.02
N ARG A 139 -13.95 3.24 9.23
CA ARG A 139 -14.61 2.81 10.47
C ARG A 139 -15.46 3.91 11.10
N LYS A 140 -15.93 4.87 10.30
CA LYS A 140 -16.89 5.92 10.69
C LYS A 140 -16.42 6.69 11.94
N TRP A 141 -15.13 6.97 12.01
CA TRP A 141 -14.45 7.66 13.12
C TRP A 141 -14.50 6.91 14.46
N ASP A 142 -14.75 5.60 14.45
CA ASP A 142 -14.56 4.71 15.61
C ASP A 142 -13.08 4.31 15.69
N VAL A 143 -12.40 4.82 16.72
CA VAL A 143 -10.95 4.66 16.91
C VAL A 143 -10.57 3.21 17.19
N ASP A 144 -11.36 2.50 17.98
CA ASP A 144 -11.04 1.12 18.36
C ASP A 144 -11.20 0.19 17.15
N LYS A 145 -12.29 0.34 16.38
CA LYS A 145 -12.48 -0.39 15.13
C LYS A 145 -11.41 -0.05 14.09
N ALA A 146 -11.00 1.21 14.00
CA ALA A 146 -9.92 1.64 13.10
C ALA A 146 -8.58 1.00 13.49
N LEU A 147 -8.28 0.91 14.79
CA LEU A 147 -7.07 0.27 15.31
C LEU A 147 -7.04 -1.23 15.01
N VAL A 148 -8.16 -1.93 15.22
CA VAL A 148 -8.29 -3.36 14.86
C VAL A 148 -8.00 -3.57 13.38
N MET A 149 -8.62 -2.77 12.50
CA MET A 149 -8.42 -2.86 11.06
C MET A 149 -6.96 -2.56 10.64
N LEU A 150 -6.35 -1.53 11.22
CA LEU A 150 -4.96 -1.15 10.95
C LEU A 150 -3.99 -2.28 11.30
N VAL A 151 -4.14 -2.86 12.50
CA VAL A 151 -3.26 -3.93 12.99
C VAL A 151 -3.43 -5.22 12.20
N SER A 152 -4.67 -5.62 11.88
CA SER A 152 -4.92 -6.72 10.93
C SER A 152 -4.29 -6.46 9.56
N THR A 153 -4.37 -5.23 9.06
CA THR A 153 -3.74 -4.86 7.78
C THR A 153 -2.23 -5.01 7.83
N MET A 154 -1.58 -4.57 8.92
CA MET A 154 -0.14 -4.71 9.10
C MET A 154 0.30 -6.18 9.12
N ARG A 155 -0.44 -7.07 9.79
CA ARG A 155 -0.16 -8.52 9.76
C ARG A 155 -0.33 -9.10 8.35
N TRP A 156 -1.45 -8.81 7.70
CA TRP A 156 -1.67 -9.24 6.32
C TRP A 156 -0.53 -8.79 5.40
N ARG A 157 -0.10 -7.53 5.53
CA ARG A 157 0.96 -6.93 4.71
C ARG A 157 2.32 -7.61 4.94
N SER A 158 2.70 -7.83 6.19
CA SER A 158 4.03 -8.31 6.58
C SER A 158 4.18 -9.83 6.64
N GLN A 159 3.10 -10.58 6.88
CA GLN A 159 3.17 -12.02 7.14
C GLN A 159 2.37 -12.88 6.15
N GLU A 160 1.31 -12.35 5.55
CA GLU A 160 0.48 -13.14 4.63
C GLU A 160 0.84 -12.86 3.17
N GLN A 161 0.95 -11.59 2.80
CA GLN A 161 1.18 -11.17 1.41
C GLN A 161 2.59 -10.70 1.11
N HIS A 162 3.44 -10.54 2.14
CA HIS A 162 4.83 -10.15 1.98
C HIS A 162 5.02 -8.93 1.05
N VAL A 163 4.24 -7.89 1.31
CA VAL A 163 4.12 -6.77 0.36
C VAL A 163 5.43 -6.01 0.24
N ASP A 164 6.09 -5.75 1.37
CA ASP A 164 7.32 -4.96 1.39
C ASP A 164 8.56 -5.81 1.07
N ASP A 165 8.62 -7.06 1.55
CA ASP A 165 9.78 -7.95 1.48
C ASP A 165 9.79 -8.90 0.26
N ASP A 166 8.65 -9.07 -0.42
CA ASP A 166 8.55 -9.85 -1.66
C ASP A 166 7.99 -9.01 -2.82
N VAL A 167 6.74 -8.55 -2.71
CA VAL A 167 6.01 -7.95 -3.85
C VAL A 167 6.72 -6.71 -4.39
N VAL A 168 7.03 -5.76 -3.50
CA VAL A 168 7.66 -4.48 -3.84
C VAL A 168 9.18 -4.62 -3.99
N LEU A 169 9.82 -5.40 -3.10
CA LEU A 169 11.27 -5.60 -3.13
C LEU A 169 11.72 -6.34 -4.40
N ARG A 170 11.07 -7.45 -4.76
CA ARG A 170 11.45 -8.25 -5.94
C ARG A 170 10.82 -7.70 -7.21
N GLY A 171 9.58 -7.22 -7.16
CA GLY A 171 8.86 -6.63 -8.30
C GLY A 171 8.96 -7.46 -9.59
N GLU A 172 9.12 -6.77 -10.72
CA GLU A 172 9.24 -7.39 -12.03
C GLU A 172 10.59 -8.08 -12.25
N GLY A 173 11.68 -7.49 -11.77
CA GLY A 173 13.04 -8.05 -11.92
C GLY A 173 13.18 -9.41 -11.25
N GLY A 174 12.70 -9.54 -10.02
CA GLY A 174 12.68 -10.82 -9.32
C GLY A 174 11.71 -11.83 -9.94
N ALA A 175 10.58 -11.40 -10.51
CA ALA A 175 9.72 -12.30 -11.29
C ALA A 175 10.45 -12.85 -12.54
N LEU A 176 11.30 -12.03 -13.18
CA LEU A 176 12.15 -12.45 -14.30
C LEU A 176 13.23 -13.43 -13.87
N GLU A 177 13.83 -13.24 -12.69
CA GLU A 177 14.74 -14.23 -12.09
C GLU A 177 14.00 -15.55 -11.81
N ASP A 178 12.82 -15.47 -11.19
CA ASP A 178 12.01 -16.63 -10.83
C ASP A 178 11.62 -17.42 -12.08
N SER A 179 11.26 -16.75 -13.18
CA SER A 179 10.94 -17.40 -14.48
C SER A 179 12.08 -18.21 -15.10
N LYS A 180 13.31 -18.04 -14.59
CA LYS A 180 14.51 -18.78 -15.02
C LYS A 180 14.95 -19.83 -14.01
N SER A 181 14.21 -20.00 -12.91
CA SER A 181 14.49 -20.96 -11.87
C SER A 181 14.49 -22.40 -12.40
N SER A 182 15.34 -23.24 -11.82
CA SER A 182 15.29 -24.69 -12.03
C SER A 182 14.15 -25.38 -11.28
N ASP A 183 13.58 -24.72 -10.25
CA ASP A 183 12.40 -25.20 -9.55
C ASP A 183 11.14 -24.92 -10.39
N PRO A 184 10.36 -25.94 -10.80
CA PRO A 184 9.21 -25.75 -11.67
C PRO A 184 8.10 -24.87 -11.08
N SER A 185 7.92 -24.87 -9.76
CA SER A 185 6.89 -24.07 -9.09
C SER A 185 7.28 -22.60 -9.10
N ILE A 186 8.52 -22.29 -8.71
CA ILE A 186 9.05 -20.91 -8.73
C ILE A 186 9.06 -20.38 -10.16
N LYS A 187 9.52 -21.20 -11.11
CA LYS A 187 9.53 -20.87 -12.53
C LYS A 187 8.14 -20.48 -13.03
N ARG A 188 7.13 -21.30 -12.74
CA ARG A 188 5.76 -21.04 -13.14
C ARG A 188 5.22 -19.75 -12.53
N GLU A 189 5.46 -19.49 -11.23
CA GLU A 189 4.99 -18.25 -10.60
C GLU A 189 5.59 -16.99 -11.24
N GLY A 190 6.89 -17.03 -11.58
CA GLY A 190 7.56 -15.93 -12.29
C GLY A 190 7.03 -15.74 -13.72
N GLU A 191 6.85 -16.83 -14.47
CA GLU A 191 6.26 -16.81 -15.81
C GLU A 191 4.82 -16.28 -15.80
N ASP A 192 3.99 -16.76 -14.88
CA ASP A 192 2.60 -16.36 -14.69
C ASP A 192 2.50 -14.86 -14.36
N PHE A 193 3.34 -14.36 -13.43
CA PHE A 193 3.36 -12.94 -13.06
C PHE A 193 3.72 -12.05 -14.25
N LEU A 194 4.78 -12.40 -14.99
CA LEU A 194 5.24 -11.61 -16.14
C LEU A 194 4.27 -11.68 -17.32
N ALA A 195 3.58 -12.81 -17.53
CA ALA A 195 2.57 -12.92 -18.58
C ALA A 195 1.47 -11.87 -18.42
N GLN A 196 1.08 -11.56 -17.18
CA GLN A 196 0.04 -10.57 -16.88
C GLN A 196 0.46 -9.16 -17.29
N LEU A 197 1.72 -8.81 -17.05
CA LEU A 197 2.34 -7.55 -17.49
C LEU A 197 2.49 -7.50 -19.00
N ARG A 198 3.08 -8.53 -19.61
CA ARG A 198 3.32 -8.63 -21.07
C ARG A 198 2.04 -8.51 -21.88
N LEU A 199 0.94 -9.11 -21.41
CA LEU A 199 -0.38 -9.01 -22.03
C LEU A 199 -1.03 -7.64 -21.85
N GLY A 200 -0.53 -6.80 -20.94
CA GLY A 200 -1.19 -5.56 -20.53
C GLY A 200 -2.56 -5.83 -19.94
N LYS A 201 -2.67 -6.85 -19.08
CA LYS A 201 -3.94 -7.24 -18.46
C LYS A 201 -4.47 -6.15 -17.55
N SER A 202 -3.56 -5.49 -16.82
CA SER A 202 -3.83 -4.25 -16.13
C SER A 202 -2.69 -3.26 -16.30
N PHE A 203 -3.00 -1.97 -16.42
CA PHE A 203 -1.99 -0.91 -16.56
C PHE A 203 -2.50 0.45 -16.06
N LEU A 204 -1.56 1.33 -15.73
CA LEU A 204 -1.81 2.71 -15.32
C LEU A 204 -1.57 3.64 -16.49
N HIS A 205 -2.49 4.57 -16.74
CA HIS A 205 -2.29 5.62 -17.73
C HIS A 205 -3.29 6.76 -17.56
N GLY A 206 -2.83 8.00 -17.53
CA GLY A 206 -3.69 9.18 -17.38
C GLY A 206 -4.41 9.29 -16.04
N THR A 207 -5.33 10.26 -15.98
CA THR A 207 -6.11 10.59 -14.77
C THR A 207 -7.58 10.82 -15.09
N ASP A 208 -8.47 10.52 -14.14
CA ASP A 208 -9.86 10.98 -14.22
C ASP A 208 -9.97 12.51 -14.01
N LYS A 209 -11.17 13.07 -14.18
CA LYS A 209 -11.47 14.49 -13.98
C LYS A 209 -11.30 14.94 -12.52
N GLU A 210 -11.21 14.00 -11.59
CA GLU A 210 -10.87 14.25 -10.19
C GLU A 210 -9.36 14.13 -9.90
N GLY A 211 -8.53 13.91 -10.93
CA GLY A 211 -7.09 13.76 -10.80
C GLY A 211 -6.64 12.39 -10.25
N ARG A 212 -7.54 11.41 -10.18
CA ARG A 212 -7.21 10.05 -9.74
C ARG A 212 -6.46 9.32 -10.84
N PRO A 213 -5.34 8.66 -10.56
CA PRO A 213 -4.68 7.82 -11.55
C PRO A 213 -5.64 6.72 -12.00
N LEU A 214 -5.71 6.51 -13.32
CA LEU A 214 -6.53 5.45 -13.91
C LEU A 214 -5.76 4.13 -13.90
N CYS A 215 -6.42 3.06 -13.47
CA CYS A 215 -5.97 1.69 -13.63
C CYS A 215 -6.94 0.94 -14.54
N PHE A 216 -6.50 0.62 -15.75
CA PHE A 216 -7.28 -0.16 -16.70
C PHE A 216 -7.11 -1.64 -16.41
N VAL A 217 -8.19 -2.41 -16.54
CA VAL A 217 -8.21 -3.87 -16.42
C VAL A 217 -8.95 -4.44 -17.63
N ARG A 218 -8.23 -5.11 -18.53
CA ARG A 218 -8.77 -5.73 -19.73
C ARG A 218 -9.30 -7.13 -19.41
N VAL A 219 -10.59 -7.22 -19.09
CA VAL A 219 -11.19 -8.48 -18.57
C VAL A 219 -11.15 -9.60 -19.60
N ARG A 220 -11.24 -9.27 -20.90
CA ARG A 220 -11.13 -10.24 -22.01
C ARG A 220 -9.81 -11.04 -22.04
N LEU A 221 -8.76 -10.54 -21.39
CA LEU A 221 -7.44 -11.19 -21.29
C LEU A 221 -7.31 -12.11 -20.06
N HIS A 222 -8.35 -12.20 -19.23
CA HIS A 222 -8.39 -13.13 -18.11
C HIS A 222 -9.05 -14.45 -18.50
N ARG A 223 -8.44 -15.58 -18.13
CA ARG A 223 -9.10 -16.89 -18.05
C ARG A 223 -8.69 -17.57 -16.75
N GLY A 224 -9.64 -18.26 -16.12
CA GLY A 224 -9.38 -19.03 -14.92
C GLY A 224 -8.46 -20.21 -15.23
N GLY A 225 -7.44 -20.43 -14.39
CA GLY A 225 -6.48 -21.53 -14.53
C GLY A 225 -5.23 -21.24 -15.37
N ASP A 226 -5.20 -20.15 -16.14
CA ASP A 226 -4.01 -19.73 -16.92
C ASP A 226 -2.82 -19.36 -16.02
N GLN A 227 -3.11 -18.91 -14.79
CA GLN A 227 -2.12 -18.53 -13.79
C GLN A 227 -2.48 -19.13 -12.43
N THR A 228 -1.48 -19.36 -11.58
CA THR A 228 -1.69 -19.71 -10.17
C THR A 228 -2.40 -18.58 -9.41
N GLU A 229 -3.17 -18.92 -8.37
CA GLU A 229 -3.81 -17.93 -7.50
C GLU A 229 -2.78 -17.01 -6.84
N ARG A 230 -1.68 -17.57 -6.34
CA ARG A 230 -0.59 -16.82 -5.72
C ARG A 230 0.03 -15.79 -6.68
N ALA A 231 0.33 -16.16 -7.93
CA ALA A 231 0.88 -15.21 -8.91
C ALA A 231 -0.13 -14.10 -9.26
N LEU A 232 -1.42 -14.44 -9.34
CA LEU A 232 -2.51 -13.49 -9.60
C LEU A 232 -2.70 -12.49 -8.44
N GLU A 233 -2.68 -12.98 -7.20
CA GLU A 233 -2.76 -12.16 -5.99
C GLU A 233 -1.53 -11.24 -5.87
N ARG A 234 -0.32 -11.80 -6.03
CA ARG A 234 0.95 -11.07 -6.03
C ARG A 234 0.96 -9.96 -7.09
N TYR A 235 0.53 -10.25 -8.31
CA TYR A 235 0.38 -9.27 -9.39
C TYR A 235 -0.63 -8.17 -9.05
N THR A 236 -1.76 -8.53 -8.45
CA THR A 236 -2.79 -7.56 -8.06
C THR A 236 -2.27 -6.59 -7.00
N VAL A 237 -1.59 -7.09 -5.96
CA VAL A 237 -0.96 -6.26 -4.93
C VAL A 237 0.15 -5.39 -5.53
N TYR A 238 0.95 -5.94 -6.45
CA TYR A 238 1.97 -5.18 -7.17
C TYR A 238 1.37 -3.99 -7.93
N VAL A 239 0.26 -4.19 -8.66
CA VAL A 239 -0.42 -3.10 -9.38
C VAL A 239 -0.96 -2.05 -8.41
N ILE A 240 -1.54 -2.45 -7.27
CA ILE A 240 -2.03 -1.51 -6.24
C ILE A 240 -0.89 -0.68 -5.66
N GLU A 241 0.21 -1.32 -5.26
CA GLU A 241 1.37 -0.64 -4.68
C GLU A 241 2.06 0.28 -5.69
N THR A 242 2.04 -0.07 -6.98
CA THR A 242 2.54 0.78 -8.07
C THR A 242 1.60 1.96 -8.31
N ALA A 243 0.29 1.76 -8.29
CA ALA A 243 -0.70 2.83 -8.42
C ALA A 243 -0.61 3.85 -7.27
N ARG A 244 -0.26 3.40 -6.06
CA ARG A 244 -0.02 4.29 -4.92
C ARG A 244 1.12 5.26 -5.15
N LEU A 245 2.16 4.88 -5.90
CA LEU A 245 3.26 5.79 -6.25
C LEU A 245 2.79 6.96 -7.12
N ALA A 246 1.70 6.78 -7.87
CA ALA A 246 1.13 7.79 -8.75
C ALA A 246 0.13 8.76 -8.06
N LEU A 247 -0.21 8.54 -6.79
CA LEU A 247 -1.14 9.40 -6.05
C LEU A 247 -0.50 10.75 -5.69
N ARG A 248 -1.13 11.86 -6.02
CA ARG A 248 -0.63 13.21 -5.71
C ARG A 248 -1.63 13.97 -4.84
N PRO A 249 -1.23 14.49 -3.66
CA PRO A 249 -2.12 15.28 -2.82
C PRO A 249 -2.82 16.40 -3.60
N PRO A 250 -4.11 16.66 -3.34
CA PRO A 250 -4.96 16.06 -2.30
C PRO A 250 -5.63 14.74 -2.71
N VAL A 251 -5.26 14.16 -3.85
CA VAL A 251 -5.87 12.93 -4.36
C VAL A 251 -5.29 11.72 -3.63
N GLU A 252 -6.16 10.99 -2.95
CA GLU A 252 -5.81 9.81 -2.14
C GLU A 252 -6.31 8.49 -2.75
N THR A 253 -7.04 8.53 -3.88
CA THR A 253 -7.73 7.38 -4.45
C THR A 253 -7.41 7.18 -5.93
N ALA A 254 -7.56 5.95 -6.41
CA ALA A 254 -7.48 5.60 -7.83
C ALA A 254 -8.87 5.39 -8.44
N CYS A 255 -8.96 5.48 -9.77
CA CYS A 255 -10.12 5.06 -10.54
C CYS A 255 -9.77 3.80 -11.33
N ILE A 256 -10.58 2.74 -11.20
CA ILE A 256 -10.37 1.48 -11.92
C ILE A 256 -11.35 1.40 -13.09
N VAL A 257 -10.85 1.15 -14.29
CA VAL A 257 -11.66 0.92 -15.49
C VAL A 257 -11.61 -0.56 -15.84
N PHE A 258 -12.68 -1.30 -15.55
CA PHE A 258 -12.87 -2.66 -16.06
C PHE A 258 -13.41 -2.58 -17.48
N ASP A 259 -12.53 -2.81 -18.46
CA ASP A 259 -12.93 -2.95 -19.85
C ASP A 259 -13.50 -4.35 -20.11
N MET A 260 -14.81 -4.39 -20.35
CA MET A 260 -15.57 -5.59 -20.65
C MET A 260 -15.77 -5.81 -22.15
N THR A 261 -15.11 -5.02 -23.01
CA THR A 261 -15.17 -5.20 -24.47
C THR A 261 -14.73 -6.63 -24.82
N HIS A 262 -15.54 -7.33 -25.60
CA HIS A 262 -15.36 -8.75 -25.94
C HIS A 262 -15.35 -9.74 -24.75
N PHE A 263 -15.89 -9.36 -23.59
CA PHE A 263 -16.09 -10.28 -22.48
C PHE A 263 -16.99 -11.47 -22.86
N THR A 264 -16.58 -12.66 -22.44
CA THR A 264 -17.35 -13.90 -22.51
C THR A 264 -17.33 -14.63 -21.17
N MET A 265 -18.18 -15.64 -21.00
CA MET A 265 -18.21 -16.42 -19.76
C MET A 265 -16.90 -17.16 -19.45
N SER A 266 -16.05 -17.46 -20.44
CA SER A 266 -14.73 -18.04 -20.17
C SER A 266 -13.77 -17.06 -19.47
N ASN A 267 -14.09 -15.77 -19.49
CA ASN A 267 -13.32 -14.74 -18.78
C ASN A 267 -13.77 -14.54 -17.34
N MET A 268 -14.93 -15.07 -16.96
CA MET A 268 -15.46 -14.88 -15.61
C MET A 268 -14.76 -15.80 -14.62
N ASP A 269 -13.99 -15.21 -13.71
CA ASP A 269 -13.40 -15.89 -12.57
C ASP A 269 -13.74 -15.13 -11.28
N TYR A 270 -14.32 -15.82 -10.30
CA TYR A 270 -14.69 -15.22 -9.03
C TYR A 270 -13.52 -15.13 -8.03
N THR A 271 -12.43 -15.88 -8.23
CA THR A 271 -11.26 -15.85 -7.35
C THR A 271 -10.62 -14.45 -7.30
N PRO A 272 -10.16 -13.85 -8.41
CA PRO A 272 -9.61 -12.49 -8.38
C PRO A 272 -10.65 -11.44 -7.94
N VAL A 273 -11.93 -11.61 -8.28
CA VAL A 273 -12.99 -10.69 -7.85
C VAL A 273 -13.12 -10.68 -6.33
N LYS A 274 -13.22 -11.85 -5.69
CA LYS A 274 -13.30 -11.96 -4.22
C LYS A 274 -12.05 -11.42 -3.55
N PHE A 275 -10.87 -11.68 -4.13
CA PHE A 275 -9.62 -11.15 -3.63
C PHE A 275 -9.57 -9.62 -3.67
N MET A 276 -9.90 -8.99 -4.81
CA MET A 276 -9.96 -7.53 -4.94
C MET A 276 -10.95 -6.91 -3.96
N ILE A 277 -12.14 -7.50 -3.79
CA ILE A 277 -13.14 -7.05 -2.80
C ILE A 277 -12.54 -7.06 -1.39
N LYS A 278 -11.97 -8.20 -0.97
CA LYS A 278 -11.33 -8.32 0.35
C LYS A 278 -10.24 -7.27 0.54
N ILE A 279 -9.36 -7.11 -0.44
CA ILE A 279 -8.24 -6.16 -0.37
C ILE A 279 -8.74 -4.73 -0.17
N PHE A 280 -9.71 -4.26 -0.95
CA PHE A 280 -10.18 -2.87 -0.85
C PHE A 280 -11.08 -2.60 0.38
N GLU A 281 -11.76 -3.61 0.91
CA GLU A 281 -12.59 -3.47 2.11
C GLU A 281 -11.83 -3.68 3.42
N ALA A 282 -10.77 -4.50 3.42
CA ALA A 282 -10.08 -4.94 4.63
C ALA A 282 -8.65 -4.39 4.77
N ASN A 283 -7.92 -4.19 3.66
CA ASN A 283 -6.47 -3.97 3.67
C ASN A 283 -6.03 -2.63 3.06
N TYR A 284 -6.77 -2.11 2.08
CA TYR A 284 -6.55 -0.79 1.48
C TYR A 284 -7.81 0.08 1.59
N PRO A 285 -8.27 0.36 2.82
CA PRO A 285 -9.45 1.20 3.02
C PRO A 285 -9.29 2.54 2.33
N GLU A 286 -10.40 3.08 1.83
CA GLU A 286 -10.45 4.44 1.29
C GLU A 286 -9.42 4.71 0.18
N SER A 287 -8.97 3.67 -0.54
CA SER A 287 -8.01 3.79 -1.66
C SER A 287 -8.70 3.75 -3.03
N LEU A 288 -9.96 3.31 -3.07
CA LEU A 288 -10.78 3.23 -4.28
C LEU A 288 -11.71 4.46 -4.36
N GLY A 289 -11.63 5.22 -5.45
CA GLY A 289 -12.44 6.42 -5.68
C GLY A 289 -13.65 6.13 -6.56
N ALA A 290 -13.42 5.52 -7.71
CA ALA A 290 -14.46 5.10 -8.66
C ALA A 290 -14.08 3.78 -9.35
N VAL A 291 -15.08 2.99 -9.72
CA VAL A 291 -14.94 1.80 -10.57
C VAL A 291 -15.84 1.97 -11.77
N LEU A 292 -15.27 2.05 -12.97
CA LEU A 292 -16.00 2.14 -14.22
C LEU A 292 -16.04 0.74 -14.85
N VAL A 293 -17.21 0.12 -14.88
CA VAL A 293 -17.42 -1.14 -15.61
C VAL A 293 -17.91 -0.76 -17.02
N HIS A 294 -16.98 -0.77 -17.98
CA HIS A 294 -17.20 -0.27 -19.33
C HIS A 294 -17.59 -1.37 -20.30
N LYS A 295 -18.62 -1.14 -21.12
CA LYS A 295 -19.13 -2.07 -22.16
C LYS A 295 -19.51 -3.46 -21.62
N ALA A 296 -20.04 -3.51 -20.40
CA ALA A 296 -20.51 -4.77 -19.82
C ALA A 296 -21.64 -5.39 -20.66
N PRO A 297 -21.52 -6.65 -21.13
CA PRO A 297 -22.60 -7.28 -21.89
C PRO A 297 -23.82 -7.56 -20.99
N TRP A 298 -25.00 -7.72 -21.59
CA TRP A 298 -26.26 -7.90 -20.85
C TRP A 298 -26.22 -9.03 -19.81
N ILE A 299 -25.49 -10.11 -20.08
CA ILE A 299 -25.32 -11.26 -19.17
C ILE A 299 -24.64 -10.84 -17.85
N PHE A 300 -23.80 -9.80 -17.89
CA PHE A 300 -23.10 -9.28 -16.72
C PHE A 300 -24.05 -8.69 -15.68
N GLN A 301 -25.29 -8.34 -16.02
CA GLN A 301 -26.28 -7.90 -15.03
C GLN A 301 -26.58 -8.99 -13.99
N GLY A 302 -26.62 -10.26 -14.41
CA GLY A 302 -26.77 -11.40 -13.50
C GLY A 302 -25.54 -11.60 -12.61
N ILE A 303 -24.35 -11.50 -13.20
CA ILE A 303 -23.06 -11.58 -12.48
C ILE A 303 -22.94 -10.44 -11.46
N TRP A 304 -23.26 -9.21 -11.85
CA TRP A 304 -23.22 -8.04 -11.00
C TRP A 304 -24.16 -8.20 -9.80
N LYS A 305 -25.35 -8.77 -9.97
CA LYS A 305 -26.25 -9.05 -8.84
C LYS A 305 -25.60 -9.96 -7.79
N ILE A 306 -24.78 -10.92 -8.21
CA ILE A 306 -24.01 -11.80 -7.33
C ILE A 306 -22.89 -11.00 -6.65
N ILE A 307 -22.05 -10.32 -7.44
CA ILE A 307 -20.90 -9.54 -6.94
C ILE A 307 -21.35 -8.45 -5.96
N ARG A 308 -22.42 -7.73 -6.28
CA ARG A 308 -22.99 -6.69 -5.42
C ARG A 308 -23.44 -7.24 -4.07
N GLY A 309 -23.84 -8.51 -3.98
CA GLY A 309 -24.17 -9.16 -2.72
C GLY A 309 -22.95 -9.44 -1.82
N TRP A 310 -21.73 -9.38 -2.37
CA TRP A 310 -20.48 -9.54 -1.62
C TRP A 310 -19.86 -8.22 -1.19
N LEU A 311 -20.21 -7.12 -1.87
CA LEU A 311 -19.68 -5.79 -1.62
C LEU A 311 -20.34 -5.14 -0.41
N ASP A 312 -19.55 -4.43 0.40
CA ASP A 312 -20.10 -3.46 1.33
C ASP A 312 -20.79 -2.30 0.57
N PRO A 313 -21.79 -1.63 1.17
CA PRO A 313 -22.54 -0.58 0.48
C PRO A 313 -21.70 0.61 -0.01
N VAL A 314 -20.59 0.93 0.67
CA VAL A 314 -19.70 2.05 0.29
C VAL A 314 -18.94 1.69 -0.98
N VAL A 315 -18.35 0.50 -1.08
CA VAL A 315 -17.66 0.06 -2.31
C VAL A 315 -18.67 -0.14 -3.44
N ALA A 316 -19.82 -0.74 -3.19
CA ALA A 316 -20.87 -0.89 -4.19
C ALA A 316 -21.35 0.46 -4.77
N GLY A 317 -21.37 1.51 -3.94
CA GLY A 317 -21.73 2.87 -4.36
C GLY A 317 -20.71 3.55 -5.28
N LYS A 318 -19.48 3.04 -5.36
CA LYS A 318 -18.40 3.55 -6.23
C LYS A 318 -18.42 2.93 -7.63
N VAL A 319 -19.29 1.96 -7.89
CA VAL A 319 -19.36 1.25 -9.17
C VAL A 319 -20.32 1.97 -10.12
N HIS A 320 -19.80 2.32 -11.30
CA HIS A 320 -20.53 2.99 -12.37
C HIS A 320 -20.46 2.15 -13.64
N PHE A 321 -21.60 1.94 -14.29
CA PHE A 321 -21.68 1.27 -15.58
C PHE A 321 -21.64 2.28 -16.70
N THR A 322 -20.78 2.05 -17.68
CA THR A 322 -20.62 2.92 -18.87
C THR A 322 -20.74 2.07 -20.13
N SER A 323 -21.41 2.57 -21.17
CA SER A 323 -21.69 1.78 -22.39
C SER A 323 -20.93 2.28 -23.63
N GLY A 324 -20.62 3.57 -23.68
CA GLY A 324 -19.89 4.21 -24.78
C GLY A 324 -18.94 5.29 -24.26
N VAL A 325 -18.18 5.89 -25.17
CA VAL A 325 -17.19 6.93 -24.85
C VAL A 325 -17.82 8.15 -24.16
N GLU A 326 -19.06 8.51 -24.50
CA GLU A 326 -19.78 9.63 -23.88
C GLU A 326 -20.07 9.38 -22.38
N ASP A 327 -20.22 8.12 -21.98
CA ASP A 327 -20.39 7.77 -20.56
C ASP A 327 -19.05 7.83 -19.82
N LEU A 328 -17.97 7.34 -20.44
CA LEU A 328 -16.61 7.46 -19.89
C LEU A 328 -16.20 8.93 -19.76
N GLU A 329 -16.57 9.78 -20.72
CA GLU A 329 -16.27 11.22 -20.72
C GLU A 329 -16.84 11.94 -19.50
N LYS A 330 -17.88 11.40 -18.84
CA LYS A 330 -18.39 11.96 -17.57
C LYS A 330 -17.34 11.89 -16.44
N PHE A 331 -16.42 10.93 -16.52
CA PHE A 331 -15.40 10.67 -15.50
C PHE A 331 -13.99 11.01 -15.99
N ILE A 332 -13.67 10.73 -17.25
CA ILE A 332 -12.31 10.89 -17.82
C ILE A 332 -12.35 12.02 -18.86
N PRO A 333 -11.37 12.93 -18.93
CA PRO A 333 -11.31 13.88 -20.04
C PRO A 333 -11.25 13.13 -21.38
N ARG A 334 -12.04 13.53 -22.38
CA ARG A 334 -12.13 12.77 -23.64
C ARG A 334 -10.79 12.60 -24.37
N SER A 335 -9.93 13.60 -24.26
CA SER A 335 -8.55 13.58 -24.78
C SER A 335 -7.61 12.61 -24.06
N GLN A 336 -8.03 12.01 -22.94
CA GLN A 336 -7.29 11.02 -22.13
C GLN A 336 -7.99 9.65 -22.15
N ILE A 337 -9.02 9.47 -22.99
CA ILE A 337 -9.61 8.17 -23.23
C ILE A 337 -8.87 7.56 -24.41
N ILE A 338 -8.21 6.43 -24.17
CA ILE A 338 -7.47 5.70 -25.20
C ILE A 338 -8.39 5.24 -26.34
N LYS A 339 -7.88 5.22 -27.57
CA LYS A 339 -8.60 4.73 -28.76
C LYS A 339 -9.17 3.32 -28.60
N GLU A 340 -8.52 2.47 -27.81
CA GLU A 340 -9.03 1.13 -27.48
C GLU A 340 -10.43 1.17 -26.83
N LEU A 341 -10.78 2.27 -26.15
CA LEU A 341 -12.08 2.53 -25.54
C LEU A 341 -12.89 3.58 -26.32
N ASP A 342 -12.64 3.70 -27.63
CA ASP A 342 -13.27 4.64 -28.56
C ASP A 342 -13.03 6.13 -28.26
N GLY A 343 -11.99 6.46 -27.49
CA GLY A 343 -11.59 7.84 -27.20
C GLY A 343 -10.64 8.45 -28.24
N ASP A 344 -10.16 9.65 -27.95
CA ASP A 344 -9.35 10.45 -28.87
C ASP A 344 -7.84 10.18 -28.72
N GLU A 345 -7.42 9.57 -27.61
CA GLU A 345 -6.01 9.44 -27.27
C GLU A 345 -5.34 8.27 -27.99
N ASP A 346 -4.32 8.59 -28.79
CA ASP A 346 -3.52 7.63 -29.55
C ASP A 346 -2.38 7.04 -28.72
N TRP A 347 -2.75 6.29 -27.67
CA TRP A 347 -1.81 5.60 -26.80
C TRP A 347 -2.10 4.10 -26.75
N GLU A 348 -1.03 3.31 -26.69
CA GLU A 348 -1.09 1.86 -26.57
C GLU A 348 -0.11 1.36 -25.52
N TYR A 349 -0.58 0.47 -24.65
CA TYR A 349 0.27 -0.21 -23.68
C TYR A 349 1.27 -1.14 -24.39
N LYS A 350 2.56 -0.89 -24.20
CA LYS A 350 3.66 -1.72 -24.73
C LYS A 350 4.63 -2.05 -23.62
N TYR A 351 4.59 -3.28 -23.13
CA TYR A 351 5.45 -3.70 -22.04
C TYR A 351 6.94 -3.66 -22.44
N ALA A 352 7.73 -2.92 -21.67
CA ALA A 352 9.19 -2.96 -21.75
C ALA A 352 9.71 -3.93 -20.69
N GLU A 353 10.49 -4.94 -21.09
CA GLU A 353 11.07 -5.94 -20.17
C GLU A 353 12.05 -5.31 -19.16
N PRO A 354 12.24 -5.92 -17.97
CA PRO A 354 13.30 -5.56 -17.05
C PRO A 354 14.68 -5.57 -17.72
N VAL A 355 15.47 -4.52 -17.50
CA VAL A 355 16.82 -4.39 -18.07
C VAL A 355 17.86 -4.94 -17.10
N HIS A 356 18.90 -5.59 -17.62
CA HIS A 356 20.00 -6.08 -16.79
C HIS A 356 20.64 -4.94 -15.99
N GLY A 357 20.78 -5.13 -14.68
CA GLY A 357 21.39 -4.16 -13.76
C GLY A 357 20.47 -3.02 -13.30
N GLU A 358 19.21 -2.94 -13.74
CA GLU A 358 18.30 -1.84 -13.35
C GLU A 358 18.03 -1.77 -11.84
N ASN A 359 18.22 -2.88 -11.11
CA ASN A 359 18.05 -3.00 -9.66
C ASN A 359 19.39 -3.07 -8.90
N ASP A 360 20.53 -2.86 -9.55
CA ASP A 360 21.84 -3.03 -8.92
C ASP A 360 22.07 -2.10 -7.73
N HIS A 361 21.46 -0.90 -7.74
CA HIS A 361 21.47 0.00 -6.59
C HIS A 361 20.95 -0.64 -5.30
N MET A 362 20.04 -1.61 -5.38
CA MET A 362 19.51 -2.29 -4.19
C MET A 362 20.56 -3.14 -3.46
N LYS A 363 21.71 -3.42 -4.11
CA LYS A 363 22.86 -4.09 -3.49
C LYS A 363 23.74 -3.12 -2.68
N ASP A 364 23.57 -1.81 -2.87
CA ASP A 364 24.34 -0.78 -2.18
C ASP A 364 23.80 -0.54 -0.76
N GLU A 365 24.32 -1.28 0.22
CA GLU A 365 23.83 -1.22 1.61
C GLU A 365 24.17 0.09 2.31
N ALA A 366 25.39 0.61 2.15
CA ALA A 366 25.83 1.81 2.85
C ALA A 366 24.97 3.07 2.58
N PRO A 367 24.68 3.46 1.31
CA PRO A 367 23.79 4.60 1.06
C PRO A 367 22.35 4.33 1.49
N ARG A 368 21.85 3.10 1.32
CA ARG A 368 20.52 2.68 1.79
C ARG A 368 20.39 2.87 3.30
N ASP A 369 21.33 2.33 4.07
CA ASP A 369 21.31 2.33 5.53
C ASP A 369 21.49 3.76 6.09
N SER A 370 22.27 4.60 5.40
CA SER A 370 22.36 6.03 5.71
C SER A 370 21.02 6.75 5.53
N LEU A 371 20.30 6.50 4.43
CA LEU A 371 18.98 7.09 4.17
C LEU A 371 17.90 6.56 5.12
N LEU A 372 17.96 5.28 5.48
CA LEU A 372 17.10 4.68 6.51
C LEU A 372 17.36 5.30 7.88
N THR A 373 18.63 5.55 8.24
CA THR A 373 18.98 6.23 9.50
C THR A 373 18.45 7.67 9.53
N GLU A 374 18.56 8.41 8.43
CA GLU A 374 17.95 9.75 8.29
C GLU A 374 16.43 9.68 8.42
N ARG A 375 15.80 8.71 7.75
CA ARG A 375 14.36 8.47 7.83
C ARG A 375 13.91 8.22 9.26
N ASP A 376 14.61 7.36 9.98
CA ASP A 376 14.32 7.02 11.38
C ASP A 376 14.42 8.24 12.29
N ALA A 377 15.37 9.15 12.04
CA ALA A 377 15.47 10.41 12.77
C ALA A 377 14.23 11.30 12.53
N HIS A 378 13.78 11.41 11.28
CA HIS A 378 12.53 12.13 10.95
C HIS A 378 11.29 11.47 11.55
N VAL A 379 11.21 10.15 11.55
CA VAL A 379 10.14 9.39 12.20
C VAL A 379 10.08 9.70 13.70
N ARG A 380 11.21 9.63 14.42
CA ARG A 380 11.26 9.90 15.86
C ARG A 380 10.82 11.34 16.18
N GLU A 381 11.28 12.32 15.41
CA GLU A 381 10.86 13.71 15.60
C GLU A 381 9.37 13.90 15.27
N TYR A 382 8.84 13.25 14.23
CA TYR A 382 7.41 13.27 13.92
C TYR A 382 6.57 12.68 15.05
N GLN A 383 7.00 11.56 15.62
CA GLN A 383 6.32 10.92 16.76
C GLN A 383 6.33 11.83 17.99
N LYS A 384 7.49 12.42 18.31
CA LYS A 384 7.61 13.41 19.40
C LYS A 384 6.66 14.59 19.19
N LYS A 385 6.67 15.21 18.01
CA LYS A 385 5.76 16.32 17.66
C LYS A 385 4.29 15.91 17.67
N THR A 386 4.00 14.66 17.36
CA THR A 386 2.65 14.10 17.48
C THR A 386 2.21 13.98 18.94
N TYR A 387 3.09 13.58 19.86
CA TYR A 387 2.78 13.63 21.30
C TYR A 387 2.60 15.06 21.81
N GLU A 388 3.43 16.01 21.39
CA GLU A 388 3.24 17.44 21.73
C GLU A 388 1.86 17.93 21.24
N TRP A 389 1.49 17.61 20.00
CA TRP A 389 0.18 17.94 19.43
C TRP A 389 -1.00 17.30 20.18
N ILE A 390 -0.88 16.03 20.56
CA ILE A 390 -1.87 15.32 21.40
C ILE A 390 -2.02 16.00 22.76
N SER A 391 -0.92 16.52 23.32
CA SER A 391 -0.88 17.09 24.66
C SER A 391 -1.50 18.48 24.75
N ILE A 392 -1.29 19.32 23.74
CA ILE A 392 -1.89 20.65 23.70
C ILE A 392 -3.41 20.54 23.57
N GLY A 393 -3.91 19.66 22.69
CA GLY A 393 -5.33 19.49 22.42
C GLY A 393 -5.94 20.69 21.68
N THR A 394 -6.07 21.84 22.36
CA THR A 394 -6.54 23.12 21.81
C THR A 394 -5.70 24.28 22.36
N GLY A 395 -5.40 25.29 21.53
CA GLY A 395 -4.63 26.45 22.00
C GLY A 395 -3.89 27.20 20.88
N PRO A 396 -3.28 28.35 21.20
CA PRO A 396 -2.63 29.22 20.21
C PRO A 396 -1.40 28.59 19.55
N ASP A 397 -0.72 27.67 20.23
CA ASP A 397 0.48 26.99 19.70
C ASP A 397 0.15 25.77 18.82
N MET A 398 -1.12 25.39 18.69
CA MET A 398 -1.55 24.18 18.00
C MET A 398 -1.24 24.24 16.49
N ASP A 399 -1.49 25.38 15.85
CA ASP A 399 -1.22 25.57 14.42
C ASP A 399 0.28 25.49 14.11
N LYS A 400 1.11 25.99 15.02
CA LYS A 400 2.57 25.89 14.89
C LYS A 400 3.03 24.43 14.92
N ILE A 401 2.55 23.63 15.87
CA ILE A 401 2.93 22.21 15.95
C ILE A 401 2.41 21.43 14.74
N LYS A 402 1.21 21.75 14.24
CA LYS A 402 0.72 21.15 12.99
C LYS A 402 1.66 21.44 11.81
N GLU A 403 2.07 22.70 11.64
CA GLU A 403 3.00 23.05 10.56
C GLU A 403 4.36 22.35 10.71
N GLU A 404 4.87 22.21 11.94
CA GLU A 404 6.09 21.44 12.22
C GLU A 404 5.93 19.95 11.85
N ARG A 405 4.77 19.34 12.15
CA ARG A 405 4.44 17.96 11.73
C ARG A 405 4.34 17.84 10.21
N HIS A 406 3.69 18.79 9.54
CA HIS A 406 3.60 18.83 8.08
C HIS A 406 4.97 18.99 7.43
N ALA A 407 5.85 19.81 8.01
CA ALA A 407 7.24 19.93 7.54
C ALA A 407 8.03 18.63 7.69
N LEU A 408 7.84 17.89 8.78
CA LEU A 408 8.45 16.57 8.97
C LEU A 408 7.89 15.52 7.99
N ALA A 409 6.59 15.55 7.71
CA ALA A 409 5.98 14.69 6.69
C ALA A 409 6.55 14.97 5.29
N ARG A 410 6.80 16.24 4.94
CA ARG A 410 7.50 16.62 3.68
C ARG A 410 8.93 16.04 3.63
N LYS A 411 9.69 16.13 4.73
CA LYS A 411 11.02 15.50 4.82
C LYS A 411 10.98 13.98 4.66
N LEU A 412 9.98 13.31 5.24
CA LEU A 412 9.79 11.86 5.07
C LEU A 412 9.47 11.50 3.61
N ASN A 413 8.69 12.32 2.91
CA ASN A 413 8.41 12.15 1.48
C ASN A 413 9.70 12.33 0.64
N GLU A 414 10.42 13.43 0.82
CA GLU A 414 11.67 13.73 0.11
C GLU A 414 12.73 12.64 0.35
N ASN A 415 12.88 12.18 1.60
CA ASN A 415 13.78 11.08 1.94
C ASN A 415 13.34 9.76 1.28
N TYR A 416 12.04 9.47 1.19
CA TYR A 416 11.56 8.24 0.53
C TYR A 416 11.96 8.20 -0.95
N TRP A 417 11.83 9.29 -1.69
CA TRP A 417 12.21 9.29 -3.10
C TRP A 417 13.72 9.13 -3.33
N LYS A 418 14.56 9.59 -2.39
CA LYS A 418 15.99 9.26 -2.39
C LYS A 418 16.25 7.78 -2.08
N LEU A 419 15.45 7.21 -1.19
CA LEU A 419 15.55 5.81 -0.73
C LEU A 419 15.01 4.81 -1.75
N ASP A 420 14.01 5.20 -2.56
CA ASP A 420 13.20 4.33 -3.41
C ASP A 420 14.02 3.35 -4.26
N LYS A 421 15.09 3.84 -4.92
CA LYS A 421 15.98 3.03 -5.77
C LYS A 421 16.75 1.92 -5.03
N TYR A 422 16.81 1.99 -3.71
CA TYR A 422 17.49 1.00 -2.86
C TYR A 422 16.54 -0.02 -2.23
N VAL A 423 15.23 0.25 -2.21
CA VAL A 423 14.25 -0.53 -1.42
C VAL A 423 13.12 -1.12 -2.26
N ARG A 424 13.08 -0.83 -3.56
CA ARG A 424 12.04 -1.31 -4.47
C ARG A 424 12.63 -1.62 -5.85
N ALA A 425 12.24 -2.77 -6.41
CA ALA A 425 12.57 -3.10 -7.80
C ALA A 425 11.89 -2.14 -8.79
N ARG A 426 12.59 -1.81 -9.88
CA ARG A 426 12.06 -0.97 -10.96
C ARG A 426 10.88 -1.64 -11.65
N THR A 427 9.88 -0.83 -11.94
CA THR A 427 8.67 -1.21 -12.68
C THR A 427 8.81 -0.81 -14.15
N TYR A 428 7.92 -1.32 -14.97
CA TYR A 428 7.67 -0.78 -16.32
C TYR A 428 7.55 0.76 -16.33
N TYR A 429 6.91 1.34 -15.31
CA TYR A 429 6.68 2.79 -15.24
C TYR A 429 7.92 3.59 -14.87
N ASP A 430 8.89 2.99 -14.20
CA ASP A 430 10.22 3.60 -14.02
C ASP A 430 10.95 3.59 -15.38
N ARG A 431 10.91 2.46 -16.12
CA ARG A 431 11.58 2.31 -17.42
C ARG A 431 11.02 3.22 -18.50
N THR A 432 9.71 3.47 -18.50
CA THR A 432 9.09 4.41 -19.44
C THR A 432 9.22 5.86 -19.01
N GLY A 433 9.70 6.13 -17.80
CA GLY A 433 9.79 7.48 -17.23
C GLY A 433 8.46 8.03 -16.70
N MET A 434 7.39 7.23 -16.66
CA MET A 434 6.12 7.66 -16.06
C MET A 434 6.32 7.98 -14.57
N ILE A 435 7.13 7.18 -13.85
CA ILE A 435 7.58 7.47 -12.50
C ILE A 435 9.00 8.01 -12.58
N GLY A 436 9.17 9.30 -12.28
CA GLY A 436 10.47 9.95 -12.17
C GLY A 436 11.24 9.55 -10.91
N PRO A 437 12.56 9.76 -10.87
CA PRO A 437 13.42 9.39 -9.74
C PRO A 437 13.13 10.18 -8.45
N ASP A 438 12.50 11.33 -8.56
CA ASP A 438 12.04 12.20 -7.47
C ASP A 438 10.55 12.03 -7.14
N GLY A 439 9.89 11.08 -7.80
CA GLY A 439 8.45 10.91 -7.71
C GLY A 439 7.65 11.90 -8.54
N GLU A 440 8.20 12.57 -9.55
CA GLU A 440 7.32 13.20 -10.53
C GLU A 440 6.54 12.13 -11.32
N ILE A 441 5.27 12.40 -11.62
CA ILE A 441 4.44 11.49 -12.44
C ILE A 441 4.15 12.17 -13.76
N ASN A 442 4.57 11.53 -14.83
CA ASN A 442 4.27 11.99 -16.17
C ASN A 442 3.61 10.88 -16.99
N PHE A 443 2.29 10.90 -17.05
CA PHE A 443 1.53 9.99 -17.91
C PHE A 443 1.73 10.31 -19.41
N TYR A 444 2.18 11.51 -19.76
CA TYR A 444 2.25 12.00 -21.15
C TYR A 444 3.65 12.53 -21.48
N LEU A 445 4.64 11.64 -21.42
CA LEU A 445 5.99 11.99 -21.86
C LEU A 445 6.00 12.32 -23.37
N PRO A 446 6.79 13.32 -23.79
CA PRO A 446 6.96 13.58 -25.21
C PRO A 446 7.57 12.36 -25.91
N PRO A 447 7.24 12.13 -27.19
CA PRO A 447 7.85 11.07 -27.98
C PRO A 447 9.38 11.16 -27.93
N PRO A 448 10.12 10.03 -27.96
CA PRO A 448 11.57 10.05 -28.06
C PRO A 448 11.99 10.94 -29.25
N GLY A 449 12.70 12.03 -28.97
CA GLY A 449 13.19 12.99 -29.99
C GLY A 449 12.45 14.33 -30.08
N GLU A 450 11.33 14.53 -29.37
CA GLU A 450 10.56 15.79 -29.41
C GLU A 450 10.47 16.52 -28.05
N GLY A 451 11.08 15.98 -27.00
CA GLY A 451 11.30 16.66 -25.71
C GLY A 451 12.78 16.87 -25.47
N GLN A 452 13.15 18.02 -24.89
CA GLN A 452 14.53 18.42 -24.57
C GLN A 452 15.24 17.36 -23.69
N ASN A 453 15.89 16.39 -24.33
CA ASN A 453 16.97 15.57 -23.79
C ASN A 453 18.30 16.11 -24.35
N GLU A 454 18.55 17.40 -24.18
CA GLU A 454 19.92 17.91 -24.24
C GLU A 454 20.58 17.52 -22.90
N ASP A 455 21.63 16.69 -22.98
CA ASP A 455 22.53 16.22 -21.91
C ASP A 455 22.37 14.80 -21.34
N LEU A 456 21.82 13.86 -22.12
CA LEU A 456 22.27 12.46 -22.04
C LEU A 456 22.95 12.08 -23.35
N LYS A 457 24.26 12.35 -23.42
CA LYS A 457 25.09 11.83 -24.51
C LYS A 457 25.09 10.29 -24.44
N PRO A 458 24.83 9.59 -25.56
CA PRO A 458 25.00 8.15 -25.63
C PRO A 458 26.47 7.79 -25.42
N THR A 459 26.75 6.83 -24.56
CA THR A 459 28.02 6.09 -24.63
C THR A 459 28.04 5.36 -25.97
N SER A 460 28.85 5.86 -26.91
CA SER A 460 29.03 5.26 -28.23
C SER A 460 29.44 3.78 -28.14
N PRO A 461 29.07 2.96 -29.14
CA PRO A 461 29.48 1.58 -29.25
C PRO A 461 30.82 1.46 -29.98
N GLU A 462 31.95 1.61 -29.29
CA GLU A 462 33.26 1.22 -29.84
C GLU A 462 34.10 0.56 -28.74
N THR A 463 34.08 -0.78 -28.73
CA THR A 463 35.25 -1.69 -28.72
C THR A 463 34.73 -3.11 -28.41
N LEU A 464 34.36 -3.85 -29.46
CA LEU A 464 34.31 -5.32 -29.40
C LEU A 464 35.58 -5.84 -30.11
N PRO A 465 36.32 -6.80 -29.54
CA PRO A 465 37.51 -7.35 -30.18
C PRO A 465 37.16 -8.16 -31.43
N ASP A 466 38.00 -8.04 -32.47
CA ASP A 466 37.87 -8.63 -33.80
C ASP A 466 37.60 -10.16 -33.76
N VAL A 467 36.54 -10.57 -34.45
CA VAL A 467 36.29 -11.98 -34.80
C VAL A 467 37.05 -12.28 -36.11
N PRO A 468 37.90 -13.33 -36.18
CA PRO A 468 38.61 -13.65 -37.41
C PRO A 468 37.65 -14.06 -38.52
N LYS A 469 37.77 -13.42 -39.69
CA LYS A 469 37.06 -13.81 -40.91
C LYS A 469 37.62 -15.15 -41.42
N VAL A 470 36.74 -16.14 -41.58
CA VAL A 470 37.04 -17.37 -42.34
C VAL A 470 36.81 -17.05 -43.81
N GLU A 471 37.86 -17.14 -44.63
CA GLU A 471 37.77 -17.08 -46.09
C GLU A 471 37.30 -18.43 -46.65
N PRO A 472 36.43 -18.44 -47.69
CA PRO A 472 36.06 -19.68 -48.36
C PRO A 472 37.19 -20.15 -49.28
N SER A 473 37.69 -21.36 -49.03
CA SER A 473 38.62 -22.08 -49.90
C SER A 473 37.99 -22.31 -51.26
N VAL A 474 38.61 -21.77 -52.31
CA VAL A 474 38.34 -22.11 -53.72
C VAL A 474 39.33 -23.21 -54.08
N ASP A 475 38.97 -24.45 -53.76
CA ASP A 475 39.54 -25.67 -54.34
C ASP A 475 38.64 -26.83 -53.90
N ASP A 476 37.71 -27.20 -54.78
CA ASP A 476 37.18 -28.55 -54.96
C ASP A 476 36.20 -28.50 -56.14
N VAL A 477 36.79 -28.38 -57.34
CA VAL A 477 36.21 -28.90 -58.58
C VAL A 477 37.04 -30.15 -58.92
N ASP A 478 36.53 -31.31 -58.54
CA ASP A 478 36.36 -32.48 -59.42
C ASP A 478 35.45 -33.53 -58.76
#